data_AF-A0A662A8B1-F1
#
_entry.id   AF-A0A662A8B1-F1
#
_cell.length_a   1.000
_cell.length_b   1.000
_cell.length_c   1.000
_cell.angle_alpha   90.00
_cell.angle_beta   90.00
_cell.angle_gamma   90.00
#
_symmetry.space_group_name_H-M   'P 1'
#
loop_
_entity.id
_entity.type
_entity.pdbx_description
1 polymer ?
#
loop_
_entity_poly.entity_id
_entity_poly.type
_entity_poly.pdbx_seq_one_letter_code
_entity_poly.pdbx_strand_id
1 'polypeptide(L)'
;MQNRKFVSKDLKIKSWKSIDSYYRDLKNRDINSINDLEKWMRDRSELDSVLEEDLAWRYIKMNCDTTDKSLTDDFNFFVTEIEPNISKYSNILDKKFI
;
A
#
# COMPACT_ATOMS: atom_id res chain seq x y z
N MET A 1 15.82 10.68 -3.20
CA MET A 1 15.25 10.09 -1.97
C MET A 1 13.89 10.72 -1.76
N GLN A 2 12.80 10.01 -2.07
CA GLN A 2 11.47 10.53 -1.71
C GLN A 2 11.38 10.60 -0.19
N ASN A 3 11.05 11.77 0.32
CA ASN A 3 10.94 11.99 1.76
C ASN A 3 9.58 11.44 2.19
N ARG A 4 9.52 10.16 2.56
CA ARG A 4 8.29 9.52 3.07
C ARG A 4 7.79 10.31 4.28
N LYS A 5 6.57 10.85 4.19
CA LYS A 5 5.94 11.67 5.24
C LYS A 5 4.78 10.97 5.91
N PHE A 6 4.05 10.15 5.15
CA PHE A 6 2.87 9.46 5.62
C PHE A 6 3.17 8.01 5.98
N VAL A 7 3.94 7.31 5.15
CA VAL A 7 4.26 5.89 5.35
C VAL A 7 5.58 5.75 6.08
N SER A 8 5.62 4.90 7.11
CA SER A 8 6.86 4.64 7.82
C SER A 8 7.97 4.11 6.89
N LYS A 9 9.19 4.64 7.02
CA LYS A 9 10.36 4.20 6.22
C LYS A 9 10.71 2.74 6.47
N ASP A 10 10.47 2.26 7.70
CA ASP A 10 10.73 0.89 8.13
C ASP A 10 9.51 -0.02 8.02
N LEU A 11 8.45 0.41 7.30
CA LEU A 11 7.26 -0.40 7.11
C LEU A 11 7.62 -1.72 6.43
N LYS A 12 7.28 -2.84 7.10
CA LYS A 12 7.38 -4.18 6.54
C LYS A 12 5.98 -4.72 6.29
N ILE A 13 5.64 -4.94 5.03
CA ILE A 13 4.30 -5.42 4.64
C ILE A 13 4.26 -6.94 4.83
N LYS A 14 4.09 -7.39 6.07
CA LYS A 14 3.99 -8.83 6.39
C LYS A 14 2.56 -9.35 6.37
N SER A 15 1.59 -8.45 6.44
CA SER A 15 0.17 -8.77 6.46
C SER A 15 -0.66 -7.52 6.16
N TRP A 16 -1.92 -7.72 5.76
CA TRP A 16 -2.89 -6.63 5.59
C TRP A 16 -2.95 -5.70 6.81
N LYS A 17 -2.88 -6.24 8.04
CA LYS A 17 -2.91 -5.43 9.28
C LYS A 17 -1.79 -4.39 9.36
N SER A 18 -0.68 -4.60 8.66
CA SER A 18 0.45 -3.67 8.64
C SER A 18 0.13 -2.39 7.85
N ILE A 19 -0.83 -2.47 6.93
CA ILE A 19 -1.21 -1.36 6.03
C ILE A 19 -2.65 -0.86 6.26
N ASP A 20 -3.49 -1.69 6.88
CA ASP A 20 -4.88 -1.38 7.27
C ASP A 20 -5.01 -0.03 8.00
N SER A 21 -4.08 0.28 8.90
CA SER A 21 -4.10 1.55 9.65
C SER A 21 -4.03 2.77 8.72
N TYR A 22 -3.22 2.73 7.66
CA TYR A 22 -3.10 3.84 6.72
C TYR A 22 -4.38 4.01 5.89
N TYR A 23 -4.98 2.89 5.44
CA TYR A 23 -6.26 2.94 4.73
C TYR A 23 -7.41 3.45 5.60
N ARG A 24 -7.47 3.05 6.88
CA ARG A 24 -8.45 3.56 7.84
C ARG A 24 -8.27 5.04 8.10
N ASP A 25 -7.03 5.49 8.24
CA ASP A 25 -6.70 6.90 8.44
C ASP A 25 -7.18 7.73 7.23
N LEU A 26 -6.81 7.34 6.00
CA LEU A 26 -7.29 8.00 4.78
C LEU A 26 -8.84 7.98 4.66
N LYS A 27 -9.47 6.87 5.03
CA LYS A 27 -10.94 6.75 4.98
C LYS A 27 -11.62 7.72 5.95
N ASN A 28 -11.16 7.79 7.20
CA ASN A 28 -11.79 8.53 8.29
C ASN A 28 -11.43 10.02 8.34
N ARG A 29 -10.39 10.45 7.60
CA ARG A 29 -10.02 11.87 7.54
C ARG A 29 -11.11 12.73 6.89
N ASP A 30 -11.53 13.78 7.56
CA ASP A 30 -12.39 14.80 6.94
C ASP A 30 -11.59 15.72 6.02
N ILE A 31 -12.19 16.06 4.87
CA ILE A 31 -11.60 16.94 3.87
C ILE A 31 -12.42 18.22 3.85
N ASN A 32 -11.98 19.23 4.59
CA ASN A 32 -12.72 20.49 4.77
C ASN A 32 -12.13 21.66 3.96
N SER A 33 -10.95 21.49 3.36
CA SER A 33 -10.29 22.51 2.56
C SER A 33 -9.53 21.91 1.38
N ILE A 34 -9.19 22.75 0.40
CA ILE A 34 -8.36 22.37 -0.76
C ILE A 34 -6.99 21.84 -0.28
N ASN A 35 -6.41 22.44 0.75
CA ASN A 35 -5.12 22.01 1.28
C ASN A 35 -5.22 20.62 1.95
N ASP A 36 -6.33 20.32 2.62
CA ASP A 36 -6.59 18.99 3.18
C ASP A 36 -6.75 17.95 2.06
N LEU A 37 -7.41 18.32 0.97
CA LEU A 37 -7.57 17.47 -0.20
C LEU A 37 -6.21 17.16 -0.85
N GLU A 38 -5.38 18.17 -1.10
CA GLU A 38 -4.05 17.97 -1.67
C GLU A 38 -3.19 17.07 -0.78
N LYS A 39 -3.22 17.29 0.54
CA LYS A 39 -2.50 16.44 1.49
C LYS A 39 -3.03 15.00 1.45
N TRP A 40 -4.34 14.82 1.45
CA TRP A 40 -4.96 13.51 1.36
C TRP A 40 -4.57 12.76 0.09
N MET A 41 -4.57 13.43 -1.07
CA MET A 41 -4.16 12.84 -2.34
C MET A 41 -2.67 12.47 -2.34
N ARG A 42 -1.81 13.31 -1.76
CA ARG A 42 -0.37 13.01 -1.62
C ARG A 42 -0.14 11.81 -0.72
N ASP A 43 -0.81 11.74 0.42
CA ASP A 43 -0.66 10.63 1.38
C ASP A 43 -1.15 9.32 0.77
N ARG A 44 -2.25 9.34 0.01
CA ARG A 44 -2.71 8.20 -0.77
C ARG A 44 -1.68 7.76 -1.82
N SER A 45 -1.19 8.70 -2.64
CA SER A 45 -0.20 8.40 -3.67
C SER A 45 1.12 7.86 -3.10
N GLU A 46 1.53 8.35 -1.93
CA GLU A 46 2.69 7.82 -1.20
C GLU A 46 2.46 6.37 -0.76
N LEU A 47 1.27 6.04 -0.23
CA LEU A 47 0.91 4.67 0.16
C LEU A 47 0.93 3.72 -1.04
N ASP A 48 0.28 4.09 -2.13
CA ASP A 48 0.23 3.28 -3.35
C ASP A 48 1.64 3.03 -3.91
N SER A 49 2.50 4.06 -3.94
CA SER A 49 3.88 3.94 -4.39
C SER A 49 4.70 2.95 -3.56
N VAL A 50 4.52 2.94 -2.23
CA VAL A 50 5.23 2.01 -1.34
C VAL A 50 4.77 0.57 -1.55
N LEU A 51 3.48 0.36 -1.79
CA LEU A 51 2.92 -0.97 -2.06
C LEU A 51 3.41 -1.53 -3.40
N GLU A 52 3.42 -0.70 -4.44
CA GLU A 52 3.97 -1.06 -5.75
C GLU A 52 5.47 -1.38 -5.66
N GLU A 53 6.24 -0.57 -4.93
CA GLU A 53 7.67 -0.81 -4.70
C GLU A 53 7.92 -2.16 -3.99
N ASP A 54 7.18 -2.47 -2.93
CA ASP A 54 7.30 -3.75 -2.19
C ASP A 54 6.94 -4.94 -3.08
N LEU A 55 5.85 -4.84 -3.85
CA LEU A 55 5.43 -5.88 -4.80
C LEU A 55 6.48 -6.10 -5.90
N ALA A 56 7.02 -5.02 -6.47
CA ALA A 56 8.08 -5.09 -7.46
C ALA A 56 9.33 -5.78 -6.90
N TRP A 57 9.73 -5.48 -5.66
CA TRP A 57 10.85 -6.16 -5.01
C TRP A 57 10.58 -7.64 -4.74
N ARG A 58 9.36 -8.03 -4.33
CA ARG A 58 8.99 -9.44 -4.18
C ARG A 58 9.08 -10.17 -5.51
N TYR A 59 8.55 -9.56 -6.57
CA TYR A 59 8.59 -10.11 -7.92
C TYR A 59 10.04 -10.29 -8.40
N ILE A 60 10.89 -9.28 -8.24
CA ILE A 60 12.33 -9.35 -8.60
C ILE A 60 13.00 -10.49 -7.82
N LYS A 61 12.81 -10.56 -6.49
CA LYS A 61 13.42 -11.61 -5.66
C LYS A 61 12.98 -13.01 -6.08
N MET A 62 11.67 -13.21 -6.29
CA MET A 62 11.10 -14.47 -6.75
C MET A 62 11.68 -14.90 -8.11
N ASN A 63 11.89 -13.96 -9.04
CA ASN A 63 12.46 -14.27 -10.36
C ASN A 63 13.99 -14.46 -10.33
N CYS A 64 14.69 -13.81 -9.39
CA CYS A 64 16.14 -14.00 -9.23
C CYS A 64 16.49 -15.34 -8.58
N ASP A 65 15.69 -15.82 -7.63
CA ASP A 65 15.87 -17.12 -6.99
C ASP A 65 14.57 -17.93 -7.05
N THR A 66 14.37 -18.58 -8.21
CA THR A 66 13.20 -19.41 -8.49
C THR A 66 13.21 -20.75 -7.77
N THR A 67 14.28 -21.07 -7.03
CA THR A 67 14.40 -22.29 -6.23
C THR A 67 13.98 -22.09 -4.79
N ASP A 68 13.96 -20.84 -4.31
CA ASP A 68 13.47 -20.48 -2.98
C ASP A 68 11.94 -20.37 -2.96
N LYS A 69 11.31 -21.43 -2.49
CA LYS A 69 9.86 -21.50 -2.31
C LYS A 69 9.32 -20.43 -1.37
N SER A 70 10.10 -19.96 -0.40
CA SER A 70 9.67 -18.90 0.53
C SER A 70 9.40 -17.59 -0.20
N LEU A 71 10.19 -17.25 -1.22
CA LEU A 71 10.00 -16.02 -2.01
C LEU A 71 8.74 -16.11 -2.88
N THR A 72 8.48 -17.28 -3.45
CA THR A 72 7.23 -17.55 -4.19
C THR A 72 6.02 -17.49 -3.27
N ASP A 73 6.10 -18.09 -2.08
CA ASP A 73 5.01 -18.07 -1.10
C ASP A 73 4.76 -16.63 -0.59
N ASP A 74 5.82 -15.83 -0.36
CA ASP A 74 5.72 -14.42 0.04
C ASP A 74 5.07 -13.54 -1.05
N PHE A 75 5.34 -13.81 -2.33
CA PHE A 75 4.70 -13.12 -3.45
C PHE A 75 3.24 -13.54 -3.59
N ASN A 76 2.98 -14.85 -3.59
CA ASN A 76 1.62 -15.40 -3.69
C ASN A 76 0.75 -14.91 -2.54
N PHE A 77 1.26 -14.88 -1.31
CA PHE A 77 0.54 -14.35 -0.15
C PHE A 77 0.17 -12.87 -0.34
N PHE A 78 1.09 -12.06 -0.87
CA PHE A 78 0.77 -10.65 -1.16
C PHE A 78 -0.38 -10.53 -2.16
N VAL A 79 -0.31 -11.24 -3.29
CA VAL A 79 -1.30 -11.18 -4.38
C VAL A 79 -2.66 -11.78 -3.96
N THR A 80 -2.67 -12.82 -3.14
CA THR A 80 -3.91 -13.53 -2.77
C THR A 80 -4.58 -12.96 -1.53
N GLU A 81 -3.80 -12.51 -0.53
CA GLU A 81 -4.34 -12.05 0.75
C GLU A 81 -4.28 -10.53 0.92
N ILE A 82 -3.29 -9.84 0.36
CA ILE A 82 -3.09 -8.40 0.58
C ILE A 82 -3.72 -7.58 -0.54
N GLU A 83 -3.43 -7.89 -1.80
CA GLU A 83 -3.90 -7.15 -2.98
C GLU A 83 -5.43 -7.03 -3.07
N PRO A 84 -6.24 -8.07 -2.79
CA PRO A 84 -7.69 -7.93 -2.86
C PRO A 84 -8.23 -6.98 -1.79
N ASN A 85 -7.58 -6.91 -0.62
CA ASN A 85 -7.93 -5.95 0.42
C ASN A 85 -7.51 -4.54 0.02
N ILE A 86 -6.31 -4.36 -0.55
CA ILE A 86 -5.87 -3.08 -1.12
C ILE A 86 -6.90 -2.57 -2.14
N SER A 87 -7.30 -3.41 -3.09
CA SER A 87 -8.26 -3.06 -4.13
C SER A 87 -9.63 -2.66 -3.55
N LYS A 88 -10.14 -3.42 -2.57
CA LYS A 88 -11.39 -3.08 -1.85
C LYS A 88 -11.31 -1.71 -1.19
N TYR A 89 -10.23 -1.42 -0.46
CA TYR A 89 -10.08 -0.14 0.21
C TYR A 89 -9.82 1.01 -0.76
N SER A 90 -9.02 0.79 -1.80
CA SER A 90 -8.79 1.76 -2.89
C SER A 90 -10.13 2.21 -3.51
N ASN A 91 -11.02 1.25 -3.82
CA ASN A 91 -12.36 1.56 -4.32
C ASN A 91 -13.22 2.35 -3.31
N ILE A 92 -13.12 2.05 -2.01
CA ILE A 92 -13.81 2.82 -0.97
C ILE A 92 -13.30 4.26 -0.93
N LEU A 93 -11.99 4.46 -1.05
CA LEU A 93 -11.38 5.79 -1.08
C LEU A 93 -11.74 6.55 -2.36
N ASP A 94 -11.82 5.89 -3.51
CA ASP A 94 -12.24 6.50 -4.79
C ASP A 94 -13.68 7.02 -4.73
N LYS A 95 -14.58 6.25 -4.12
CA LYS A 95 -15.99 6.64 -3.91
C LYS A 95 -16.16 7.88 -3.04
N LYS A 96 -15.11 8.33 -2.33
CA LYS A 96 -15.15 9.58 -1.57
C LYS A 96 -15.16 10.82 -2.49
N PHE A 97 -14.83 10.66 -3.77
CA PHE A 97 -14.75 11.73 -4.77
C PHE A 97 -15.76 11.59 -5.92
N ILE A 98 -16.66 10.61 -5.85
CA ILE A 98 -17.76 10.41 -6.83
C ILE A 98 -19.04 11.04 -6.28
#